data_AF-A0A7R9G7W0-F1
#
_entry.id   AF-A0A7R9G7W0-F1
#
_cell.length_a   1.000
_cell.length_b   1.000
_cell.length_c   1.000
_cell.angle_alpha   90.00
_cell.angle_beta   90.00
_cell.angle_gamma   90.00
#
_symmetry.space_group_name_H-M   'P 1'
#
loop_
_entity.id
_entity.type
_entity.pdbx_description
1 polymer ?
#
loop_
_entity_poly.entity_id
_entity_poly.type
_entity_poly.pdbx_seq_one_letter_code
_entity_poly.pdbx_strand_id
1 'polypeptide(L)'
;MIPETFSYVEEKLPEYMCIAGNVEGYFIATLLRRFTVYFDSHQIHEFPDSRMCRNMITVNAHIGPLKLQLLNTHLESTVDHVDERVKQLNECFKVTLEAPEDTTVIFAGDLNLRDKEV
;
A
#
# COMPACT_ATOMS: atom_id res chain seq x y z
N MET A 1 -16.78 0.11 -13.06
CA MET A 1 -15.78 -0.05 -14.15
C MET A 1 -14.36 -0.06 -13.57
N ILE A 2 -14.12 -0.87 -12.53
CA ILE A 2 -12.81 -1.03 -11.88
C ILE A 2 -12.01 -2.19 -12.49
N PRO A 3 -12.63 -3.36 -12.78
CA PRO A 3 -11.92 -4.47 -13.43
C PRO A 3 -11.28 -4.04 -14.76
N GLU A 4 -11.93 -3.15 -15.51
CA GLU A 4 -11.42 -2.64 -16.78
C GLU A 4 -10.21 -1.72 -16.60
N THR A 5 -10.20 -0.87 -15.57
CA THR A 5 -9.09 0.07 -15.35
C THR A 5 -7.84 -0.65 -14.87
N PHE A 6 -7.98 -1.56 -13.90
CA PHE A 6 -6.82 -2.33 -13.41
C PHE A 6 -6.26 -3.24 -14.52
N SER A 7 -7.12 -3.97 -15.22
CA SER A 7 -6.69 -4.79 -16.38
C SER A 7 -6.03 -3.94 -17.47
N TYR A 8 -6.52 -2.73 -17.72
CA TYR A 8 -5.89 -1.80 -18.66
C TYR A 8 -4.48 -1.41 -18.23
N VAL A 9 -4.26 -1.11 -16.93
CA VAL A 9 -2.92 -0.83 -16.40
C VAL A 9 -2.01 -2.04 -16.57
N GLU A 10 -2.48 -3.25 -16.26
CA GLU A 10 -1.72 -4.49 -16.46
C GLU A 10 -1.36 -4.72 -17.92
N GLU A 11 -2.29 -4.46 -18.85
CA GLU A 11 -2.07 -4.59 -20.29
C GLU A 11 -1.05 -3.56 -20.82
N LYS A 12 -1.10 -2.32 -20.32
CA LYS A 12 -0.23 -1.23 -20.79
C LYS A 12 1.14 -1.19 -20.13
N LEU A 13 1.32 -1.85 -18.99
CA LEU A 13 2.57 -1.89 -18.23
C LEU A 13 3.08 -3.34 -18.07
N PRO A 14 3.33 -4.08 -19.16
CA PRO A 14 3.74 -5.48 -19.09
C PRO A 14 5.09 -5.69 -18.38
N GLU A 15 5.93 -4.66 -18.31
CA GLU A 15 7.19 -4.65 -17.59
C GLU A 15 7.04 -4.51 -16.07
N TYR A 16 5.82 -4.37 -15.56
CA TYR A 16 5.50 -4.37 -14.14
C TYR A 16 4.69 -5.61 -13.75
N MET A 17 4.90 -6.07 -12.52
CA MET A 17 3.98 -6.96 -11.81
C MET A 17 3.08 -6.07 -10.94
N CYS A 18 1.78 -6.08 -11.22
CA CYS A 18 0.79 -5.30 -10.50
C CYS A 18 0.20 -6.13 -9.36
N ILE A 19 0.11 -5.57 -8.16
CA ILE A 19 -0.44 -6.22 -6.97
C ILE A 19 -1.55 -5.31 -6.45
N ALA A 20 -2.79 -5.77 -6.56
CA ALA A 20 -3.96 -5.00 -6.12
C ALA A 20 -4.19 -5.13 -4.61
N GLY A 21 -4.61 -4.03 -3.97
CA GLY A 21 -5.03 -4.01 -2.58
C GLY A 21 -6.50 -4.41 -2.37
N ASN A 22 -7.29 -4.56 -3.44
CA ASN A 22 -8.66 -5.07 -3.39
C ASN A 22 -9.08 -5.61 -4.77
N VAL A 23 -10.24 -6.25 -4.85
CA VAL A 23 -10.86 -6.75 -6.10
C VAL A 23 -12.14 -6.00 -6.48
N GLU A 24 -12.72 -5.28 -5.52
CA GLU A 24 -13.93 -4.47 -5.70
C GLU A 24 -13.69 -3.02 -5.31
N GLY A 25 -14.51 -2.10 -5.83
CA GLY A 25 -14.42 -0.69 -5.52
C GLY A 25 -13.13 -0.02 -6.03
N TYR A 26 -12.91 1.23 -5.66
CA TYR A 26 -11.64 1.90 -5.90
C TYR A 26 -10.60 1.40 -4.87
N PHE A 27 -9.38 1.11 -5.32
CA PHE A 27 -8.32 0.56 -4.47
C PHE A 27 -6.93 1.03 -4.89
N ILE A 28 -5.96 0.78 -4.00
CA ILE A 28 -4.53 0.98 -4.24
C ILE A 28 -3.91 -0.23 -4.95
N ALA A 29 -2.82 -0.01 -5.67
CA ALA A 29 -2.00 -1.09 -6.22
C ALA A 29 -0.51 -0.76 -6.09
N THR A 30 0.30 -1.80 -5.89
CA THR A 30 1.77 -1.71 -5.87
C THR A 30 2.32 -2.36 -7.13
N LEU A 31 3.15 -1.64 -7.88
CA LEU A 31 3.73 -2.09 -9.15
C LEU A 31 5.23 -2.36 -8.97
N LEU A 32 5.66 -3.60 -9.20
CA LEU A 32 7.07 -4.00 -9.13
C LEU A 32 7.65 -4.10 -10.54
N ARG A 33 8.73 -3.38 -10.83
CA ARG A 33 9.40 -3.47 -12.13
C ARG A 33 10.06 -4.83 -12.30
N ARG A 34 9.62 -5.60 -13.29
CA ARG A 34 10.15 -6.93 -13.61
C ARG A 34 11.65 -6.87 -13.91
N PHE A 35 12.34 -7.97 -13.61
CA PHE A 35 13.78 -8.13 -13.77
C PHE A 35 14.64 -7.10 -12.99
N THR A 36 14.02 -6.32 -12.10
CA THR A 36 14.67 -5.35 -11.23
C THR A 36 14.29 -5.61 -9.79
N VAL A 37 12.98 -5.70 -9.52
CA VAL A 37 12.41 -5.95 -8.19
C VAL A 37 11.67 -7.28 -8.21
N TYR A 38 12.08 -8.20 -7.35
CA TYR A 38 11.57 -9.56 -7.30
C TYR A 38 10.55 -9.69 -6.17
N PHE A 39 9.37 -10.18 -6.49
CA PHE A 39 8.27 -10.38 -5.56
C PHE A 39 8.52 -11.60 -4.65
N ASP A 40 8.32 -11.45 -3.34
CA ASP A 40 8.39 -12.55 -2.37
C ASP A 40 7.00 -12.88 -1.81
N SER A 41 6.29 -11.89 -1.27
CA SER A 41 4.93 -12.05 -0.73
C SER A 41 4.21 -10.71 -0.61
N HIS A 42 2.89 -10.74 -0.37
CA HIS A 42 2.15 -9.56 0.05
C HIS A 42 1.12 -9.92 1.12
N GLN A 43 0.70 -8.93 1.89
CA GLN A 43 -0.40 -9.03 2.83
C GLN A 43 -1.25 -7.76 2.77
N ILE A 44 -2.56 -7.93 2.87
CA ILE A 44 -3.52 -6.84 2.99
C ILE A 44 -3.94 -6.73 4.46
N HIS A 45 -3.89 -5.52 5.00
CA HIS A 45 -4.28 -5.17 6.35
C HIS A 45 -5.52 -4.28 6.25
N GLU A 46 -6.67 -4.84 6.62
CA GLU A 46 -7.95 -4.11 6.61
C GLU A 46 -7.98 -3.05 7.72
N PHE A 47 -8.54 -1.88 7.42
CA PHE A 47 -8.90 -0.90 8.43
C PHE A 47 -10.38 -1.11 8.80
N PRO A 48 -10.70 -1.78 9.92
CA PRO A 48 -12.06 -2.22 10.22
C PRO A 48 -13.05 -1.06 10.42
N ASP A 49 -12.55 0.10 10.85
CA ASP A 49 -13.35 1.30 11.10
C ASP A 49 -13.46 2.22 9.85
N SER A 50 -12.78 1.88 8.75
CA SER A 50 -12.83 2.69 7.53
C SER A 50 -14.24 2.72 6.93
N ARG A 51 -14.67 3.90 6.48
CA ARG A 51 -15.96 4.10 5.80
C ARG A 51 -15.80 4.25 4.29
N MET A 52 -14.56 4.19 3.80
CA MET A 52 -14.21 4.43 2.40
C MET A 52 -13.46 3.25 1.76
N CYS A 53 -13.63 2.04 2.32
CA CYS A 53 -12.97 0.81 1.89
C CYS A 53 -11.44 0.93 1.82
N ARG A 54 -10.84 1.56 2.84
CA ARG A 54 -9.40 1.75 2.94
C ARG A 54 -8.75 0.54 3.59
N ASN A 55 -7.55 0.25 3.12
CA ASN A 55 -6.67 -0.75 3.68
C ASN A 55 -5.22 -0.34 3.44
N MET A 56 -4.30 -1.15 3.96
CA MET A 56 -2.88 -1.05 3.70
C MET A 56 -2.42 -2.36 3.06
N ILE A 57 -1.61 -2.26 2.01
CA ILE A 57 -0.93 -3.40 1.42
C ILE A 57 0.56 -3.35 1.78
N THR A 58 1.09 -4.46 2.30
CA THR A 58 2.52 -4.69 2.45
C THR A 58 2.97 -5.62 1.33
N VAL A 59 4.01 -5.25 0.61
CA VAL A 59 4.63 -6.10 -0.42
C VAL A 59 6.09 -6.34 -0.03
N ASN A 60 6.42 -7.58 0.30
CA ASN A 60 7.79 -8.00 0.53
C ASN A 60 8.42 -8.37 -0.82
N ALA A 61 9.60 -7.80 -1.07
CA ALA A 61 10.33 -7.97 -2.31
C ALA A 61 11.83 -7.85 -2.07
N HIS A 62 12.63 -8.13 -3.09
CA HIS A 62 14.08 -7.95 -3.01
C HIS A 62 14.71 -7.46 -4.31
N ILE A 63 15.91 -6.87 -4.17
CA ILE A 63 16.81 -6.48 -5.27
C ILE A 63 18.19 -7.05 -4.94
N GLY A 64 18.53 -8.20 -5.53
CA GLY A 64 19.72 -8.95 -5.11
C GLY A 64 19.62 -9.33 -3.63
N PRO A 65 20.61 -8.99 -2.78
CA PRO A 65 20.56 -9.26 -1.34
C PRO A 65 19.72 -8.27 -0.53
N LEU A 66 19.29 -7.13 -1.11
CA LEU A 66 18.52 -6.11 -0.40
C LEU A 66 17.06 -6.56 -0.24
N LYS A 67 16.63 -6.77 1.00
CA LYS A 67 15.22 -7.04 1.33
C LYS A 67 14.45 -5.73 1.48
N LEU A 68 13.27 -5.70 0.90
CA LEU A 68 12.37 -4.56 0.90
C LEU A 68 11.01 -4.96 1.46
N GLN A 69 10.42 -4.10 2.28
CA GLN A 69 8.99 -4.12 2.56
C GLN A 69 8.39 -2.80 2.10
N LEU A 70 7.54 -2.88 1.07
CA LEU A 70 6.88 -1.73 0.47
C LEU A 70 5.46 -1.64 1.04
N LEU A 71 5.18 -0.58 1.79
CA LEU A 71 3.86 -0.30 2.33
C LEU A 71 3.19 0.75 1.44
N ASN A 72 1.98 0.44 0.99
CA ASN A 72 1.14 1.37 0.25
C ASN A 72 -0.23 1.47 0.90
N THR A 73 -0.79 2.67 0.93
CA THR A 73 -2.12 2.94 1.47
C THR A 73 -2.74 4.19 0.85
N HIS A 74 -4.05 4.32 0.99
CA HIS A 74 -4.76 5.57 0.80
C HIS A 74 -5.60 5.81 2.05
N LEU A 75 -5.12 6.65 2.97
CA LEU A 75 -5.77 6.87 4.27
C LEU A 75 -7.05 7.69 4.15
N GLU A 76 -7.95 7.56 5.13
CA GLU A 76 -9.28 8.17 5.17
C GLU A 76 -9.26 9.64 4.73
N SER A 77 -10.10 9.94 3.73
CA SER A 77 -10.14 11.27 3.12
C SER A 77 -11.03 12.24 3.89
N THR A 78 -11.00 13.50 3.45
CA THR A 78 -11.75 14.63 4.02
C THR A 78 -11.31 15.02 5.45
N VAL A 79 -11.66 16.24 5.83
CA VAL A 79 -11.29 16.81 7.13
C VAL A 79 -12.07 16.16 8.28
N ASP A 80 -13.30 15.71 8.02
CA ASP A 80 -14.21 15.15 9.02
C ASP A 80 -13.77 13.78 9.55
N HIS A 81 -12.83 13.11 8.87
CA HIS A 81 -12.34 11.79 9.25
C HIS A 81 -10.90 11.80 9.80
N VAL A 82 -10.50 12.91 10.45
CA VAL A 82 -9.17 13.03 11.06
C VAL A 82 -8.86 11.93 12.06
N ASP A 83 -9.81 11.60 12.95
CA ASP A 83 -9.57 10.60 14.00
C ASP A 83 -9.29 9.23 13.40
N GLU A 84 -10.03 8.86 12.35
CA GLU A 84 -9.84 7.59 11.65
C GLU A 84 -8.52 7.58 10.86
N ARG A 85 -8.22 8.64 10.10
CA ARG A 85 -6.95 8.76 9.38
C ARG A 85 -5.74 8.64 10.31
N VAL A 86 -5.78 9.26 11.49
CA VAL A 86 -4.69 9.17 12.48
C VAL A 86 -4.56 7.77 13.05
N LYS A 87 -5.66 7.05 13.32
CA LYS A 87 -5.61 5.63 13.72
C LYS A 87 -4.95 4.77 12.65
N GLN A 88 -5.40 4.90 11.40
CA GLN A 88 -4.84 4.17 10.26
C GLN A 88 -3.34 4.47 10.08
N LEU A 89 -2.93 5.74 10.22
CA LEU A 89 -1.51 6.13 10.18
C LEU A 89 -0.70 5.42 11.28
N ASN A 90 -1.21 5.38 12.51
CA ASN A 90 -0.55 4.69 13.62
C ASN A 90 -0.42 3.17 13.36
N GLU A 91 -1.42 2.56 12.74
CA GLU A 91 -1.34 1.15 12.32
C GLU A 91 -0.26 0.94 11.25
N CYS A 92 -0.13 1.84 10.27
CA CYS A 92 0.95 1.81 9.28
C CYS A 92 2.34 1.93 9.93
N PHE A 93 2.49 2.83 10.90
CA PHE A 93 3.76 2.97 11.63
C PHE A 93 4.07 1.74 12.47
N LYS A 94 3.07 1.13 13.11
CA LYS A 94 3.26 -0.12 13.86
C LYS A 94 3.82 -1.22 12.96
N VAL A 95 3.22 -1.44 11.79
CA VAL A 95 3.71 -2.45 10.84
C VAL A 95 5.12 -2.12 10.32
N THR A 96 5.41 -0.84 10.09
CA THR A 96 6.75 -0.38 9.71
C THR A 96 7.80 -0.69 10.78
N LEU A 97 7.46 -0.50 12.06
CA LEU A 97 8.36 -0.73 13.20
C LEU A 97 8.52 -2.20 13.56
N GLU A 98 7.57 -3.06 13.17
CA GLU A 98 7.62 -4.52 13.38
C GLU A 98 8.40 -5.26 12.28
N ALA A 99 8.85 -4.55 11.23
CA ALA A 99 9.63 -5.15 10.16
C ALA A 99 10.99 -5.69 10.66
N PRO A 100 11.52 -6.77 10.07
CA PRO A 100 12.83 -7.31 10.45
C PRO A 100 13.96 -6.28 10.31
N GLU A 101 14.95 -6.33 11.21
CA GLU A 101 16.08 -5.39 11.22
C GLU A 101 16.89 -5.38 9.91
N ASP A 102 16.90 -6.49 9.17
CA ASP A 102 17.61 -6.64 7.89
C ASP A 102 16.78 -6.23 6.66
N THR A 103 15.60 -5.66 6.88
CA THR A 103 14.64 -5.27 5.83
C THR A 103 14.53 -3.76 5.75
N THR A 104 14.72 -3.20 4.56
CA THR A 104 14.47 -1.78 4.31
C THR A 104 12.99 -1.56 4.06
N VAL A 105 12.38 -0.71 4.89
CA VAL A 105 10.95 -0.39 4.77
C VAL A 105 10.75 0.92 4.02
N ILE A 106 9.86 0.93 3.03
CA ILE A 106 9.42 2.13 2.32
C ILE A 106 7.91 2.24 2.47
N PHE A 107 7.46 3.25 3.21
CA PHE A 107 6.05 3.58 3.33
C PHE A 107 5.72 4.80 2.46
N ALA A 108 4.86 4.60 1.45
CA ALA A 108 4.45 5.63 0.52
C ALA A 108 2.99 5.44 0.10
N GLY A 109 2.24 6.52 -0.03
CA GLY A 109 0.84 6.47 -0.43
C GLY A 109 0.18 7.84 -0.38
N ASP A 110 -1.13 7.89 -0.65
CA ASP A 110 -1.92 9.10 -0.40
C ASP A 110 -2.38 9.09 1.06
N LEU A 111 -1.61 9.76 1.91
CA LEU A 111 -1.87 9.77 3.34
C LEU A 111 -3.02 10.72 3.73
N ASN A 112 -3.52 11.56 2.81
CA ASN A 112 -4.52 12.59 3.13
C ASN A 112 -4.18 13.46 4.36
N LEU A 113 -2.92 13.50 4.80
CA LEU A 113 -2.52 14.15 6.04
C LEU A 113 -2.55 15.67 5.90
N ARG A 114 -2.74 16.32 7.04
CA ARG A 114 -2.53 17.75 7.24
C ARG A 114 -1.41 17.93 8.25
N ASP A 115 -0.64 19.00 8.12
CA ASP A 115 0.56 19.23 8.94
C ASP A 115 0.32 19.12 10.46
N LYS A 116 -0.89 19.44 10.95
CA LYS A 116 -1.26 19.34 12.37
C LYS A 116 -1.44 17.91 12.90
N GLU A 117 -1.41 16.90 12.02
CA GLU A 117 -1.72 15.49 12.31
C GLU A 117 -0.45 14.65 12.50
N VAL A 118 0.75 15.26 12.38
CA VAL A 118 2.07 14.65 12.53
C VAL A 118 3.01 15.48 13.40
#